data_AF-A0A7W1B4M3-F1
#
_entry.id   AF-A0A7W1B4M3-F1
#
_cell.length_a   1.000
_cell.length_b   1.000
_cell.length_c   1.000
_cell.angle_alpha   90.00
_cell.angle_beta   90.00
_cell.angle_gamma   90.00
#
_symmetry.space_group_name_H-M   'P 1'
#
loop_
_entity.id
_entity.type
_entity.pdbx_description
1 polymer ?
#
loop_
_entity_poly.entity_id
_entity_poly.type
_entity_poly.pdbx_seq_one_letter_code
_entity_poly.pdbx_strand_id
1 'polypeptide(L)'
;MLAIVAPGQGAQTPGFLAPWLEEPTFAERLNWLSAVSGLDLVHYGTVADAETIRDTAIAQPLLVAAGLLAALELFPHPADAFSLMGVTAGHSVGEITAAAGVGVLSAEQAMVFVRERGRAMAAASAATPTSMTAIIGGSSDEVLAGIAAHGLTAANNNGSGQIVAAGTKDQLAALSANPPARARLIELSVAGAFHTVHMQPAVQELARLARAISTHDPRARLLSNADGQVVHDGRDVLRRLVGQVASPVRWDLCMAAMADLGVTGMLEVPPAGTLTGIAKRNLKGVELFALNSPEELGEALEFVARHGGAAPSSPIAGNPTWRLVVSPGKGQFTRTEDVDADTVLPNHSTVGVLKNLRSEVPVSAPYGGIVVEWLVENGDPVSPGQPLLRLHPMVESADATEVTR
;
A
#
# COMPACT_ATOMS: atom_id res chain seq x y z
N MET A 1 4.15 -0.16 -16.78
CA MET A 1 3.33 -0.02 -15.56
C MET A 1 3.97 0.99 -14.61
N LEU A 2 3.18 1.93 -14.09
CA LEU A 2 3.63 2.97 -13.16
C LEU A 2 3.50 2.52 -11.70
N ALA A 3 4.54 2.73 -10.90
CA ALA A 3 4.51 2.68 -9.45
C ALA A 3 4.54 4.10 -8.86
N ILE A 4 3.64 4.41 -7.92
CA ILE A 4 3.75 5.64 -7.11
C ILE A 4 4.11 5.27 -5.68
N VAL A 5 5.22 5.82 -5.18
CA VAL A 5 5.77 5.47 -3.88
C VAL A 5 5.87 6.66 -2.95
N ALA A 6 5.61 6.44 -1.65
CA ALA A 6 5.70 7.47 -0.63
C ALA A 6 6.89 7.24 0.32
N PRO A 7 7.73 8.27 0.57
CA PRO A 7 8.92 8.15 1.39
C PRO A 7 8.60 7.96 2.88
N GLY A 8 9.60 7.48 3.61
CA GLY A 8 9.57 7.33 5.06
C GLY A 8 10.25 8.49 5.80
N GLN A 9 10.35 8.35 7.13
CA GLN A 9 11.06 9.31 7.97
C GLN A 9 12.56 9.37 7.63
N GLY A 10 13.11 10.59 7.62
CA GLY A 10 14.49 10.87 7.22
C GLY A 10 14.61 11.53 5.84
N ALA A 11 13.51 11.57 5.08
CA ALA A 11 13.45 12.26 3.79
C ALA A 11 13.16 13.77 3.91
N GLN A 12 12.52 14.20 4.99
CA GLN A 12 12.18 15.61 5.21
C GLN A 12 13.41 16.49 5.43
N THR A 13 13.40 17.67 4.81
CA THR A 13 14.43 18.71 4.93
C THR A 13 13.78 20.06 5.26
N PRO A 14 14.49 20.99 5.93
CA PRO A 14 13.94 22.32 6.21
C PRO A 14 13.47 23.03 4.94
N GLY A 15 12.30 23.65 4.98
CA GLY A 15 11.80 24.45 3.87
C GLY A 15 11.21 23.67 2.68
N PHE A 16 11.15 22.33 2.72
CA PHE A 16 10.79 21.54 1.54
C PHE A 16 9.35 21.77 1.03
N LEU A 17 8.44 22.30 1.86
CA LEU A 17 7.10 22.67 1.45
C LEU A 17 6.98 24.13 0.97
N ALA A 18 8.03 24.95 1.07
CA ALA A 18 7.94 26.36 0.69
C ALA A 18 7.50 26.58 -0.77
N PRO A 19 8.05 25.85 -1.78
CA PRO A 19 7.59 26.00 -3.16
C PRO A 19 6.13 25.57 -3.34
N TRP A 20 5.67 24.55 -2.59
CA TRP A 20 4.30 24.04 -2.68
C TRP A 20 3.25 25.00 -2.11
N LEU A 21 3.63 25.89 -1.19
CA LEU A 21 2.71 26.87 -0.62
C LEU A 21 2.41 28.06 -1.55
N GLU A 22 3.15 28.20 -2.65
CA GLU A 22 2.82 29.17 -3.70
C GLU A 22 1.54 28.78 -4.45
N GLU A 23 1.19 27.49 -4.45
CA GLU A 23 -0.07 26.96 -4.99
C GLU A 23 -1.21 27.15 -3.97
N PRO A 24 -2.24 27.98 -4.26
CA PRO A 24 -3.28 28.30 -3.28
C PRO A 24 -4.07 27.09 -2.78
N THR A 25 -4.38 26.13 -3.68
CA THR A 25 -5.10 24.91 -3.33
C THR A 25 -4.30 24.02 -2.40
N PHE A 26 -2.99 23.91 -2.61
CA PHE A 26 -2.09 23.18 -1.74
C PHE A 26 -2.02 23.86 -0.36
N ALA A 27 -1.84 25.18 -0.31
CA ALA A 27 -1.77 25.94 0.93
C ALA A 27 -3.05 25.83 1.77
N GLU A 28 -4.24 25.95 1.16
CA GLU A 28 -5.52 25.78 1.84
C GLU A 28 -5.69 24.37 2.41
N ARG A 29 -5.35 23.34 1.62
CA ARG A 29 -5.44 21.95 2.07
C ARG A 29 -4.42 21.64 3.17
N LEU A 30 -3.21 22.19 3.11
CA LEU A 30 -2.23 22.01 4.17
C LEU A 30 -2.72 22.64 5.48
N ASN A 31 -3.34 23.82 5.43
CA ASN A 31 -3.98 24.43 6.59
C ASN A 31 -5.11 23.56 7.16
N TRP A 32 -5.91 22.92 6.29
CA TRP A 32 -6.91 21.95 6.74
C TRP A 32 -6.28 20.74 7.44
N LEU A 33 -5.24 20.14 6.86
CA LEU A 33 -4.54 19.01 7.47
C LEU A 33 -3.79 19.41 8.75
N SER A 34 -3.35 20.67 8.88
CA SER A 34 -2.84 21.24 10.12
C SER A 34 -3.90 21.23 11.22
N ALA A 35 -5.12 21.70 10.91
CA ALA A 35 -6.23 21.66 11.86
C ALA A 35 -6.60 20.23 12.27
N VAL A 36 -6.64 19.29 11.32
CA VAL A 36 -6.96 17.87 11.59
C VAL A 36 -5.88 17.20 12.46
N SER A 37 -4.61 17.46 12.16
CA SER A 37 -3.47 16.91 12.91
C SER A 37 -3.18 17.67 14.21
N GLY A 38 -3.73 18.87 14.40
CA GLY A 38 -3.40 19.72 15.54
C GLY A 38 -1.91 20.13 15.57
N LEU A 39 -1.27 20.20 14.40
CA LEU A 39 0.11 20.63 14.20
C LEU A 39 0.14 21.75 13.17
N ASP A 40 1.03 22.72 13.34
CA ASP A 40 1.25 23.77 12.35
C ASP A 40 2.17 23.24 11.22
N LEU A 41 1.59 22.49 10.29
CA LEU A 41 2.33 21.87 9.19
C LEU A 41 2.93 22.91 8.24
N VAL A 42 2.33 24.11 8.16
CA VAL A 42 2.90 25.23 7.39
C VAL A 42 4.21 25.65 8.03
N HIS A 43 4.22 25.93 9.34
CA HIS A 43 5.45 26.27 10.06
C HIS A 43 6.51 25.17 9.93
N TYR A 44 6.14 23.91 10.19
CA TYR A 44 7.09 22.80 10.14
C TYR A 44 7.62 22.50 8.74
N GLY A 45 6.83 22.72 7.70
CA GLY A 45 7.25 22.53 6.31
C GLY A 45 8.11 23.65 5.74
N THR A 46 8.21 24.80 6.42
CA THR A 46 8.84 26.01 5.87
C THR A 46 9.93 26.60 6.76
N VAL A 47 9.60 26.94 8.01
CA VAL A 47 10.46 27.75 8.90
C VAL A 47 11.24 26.87 9.88
N ALA A 48 10.66 25.75 10.31
CA ALA A 48 11.28 24.90 11.32
C ALA A 48 12.63 24.33 10.85
N ASP A 49 13.56 24.20 11.80
CA ASP A 49 14.89 23.68 11.55
C ASP A 49 14.92 22.14 11.42
N ALA A 50 16.08 21.63 11.02
CA ALA A 50 16.31 20.20 10.77
C ALA A 50 16.20 19.32 12.03
N GLU A 51 16.37 19.91 13.22
CA GLU A 51 16.25 19.19 14.49
C GLU A 51 14.78 19.05 14.89
N THR A 52 14.01 20.13 14.76
CA THR A 52 12.58 20.18 15.05
C THR A 52 11.80 19.20 14.18
N ILE A 53 12.03 19.21 12.86
CA ILE A 53 11.34 18.30 11.94
C ILE A 53 11.87 16.86 11.99
N ARG A 54 12.86 16.58 12.84
CA ARG A 54 13.32 15.21 13.13
C ARG A 54 12.50 14.56 14.25
N ASP A 55 11.81 15.35 15.07
CA ASP A 55 10.87 14.82 16.05
C ASP A 55 9.86 13.93 15.33
N THR A 56 9.77 12.67 15.78
CA THR A 56 8.92 11.65 15.16
C THR A 56 7.44 12.01 15.23
N ALA A 57 7.00 12.77 16.24
CA ALA A 57 5.64 13.25 16.33
C ALA A 57 5.30 14.36 15.32
N ILE A 58 6.31 15.07 14.80
CA ILE A 58 6.19 16.13 13.80
C ILE A 58 6.44 15.59 12.38
N ALA A 59 7.53 14.85 12.22
CA ALA A 59 8.00 14.33 10.94
C ALA A 59 6.94 13.47 10.24
N GLN A 60 6.29 12.59 10.99
CA GLN A 60 5.35 11.64 10.41
C GLN A 60 4.10 12.32 9.80
N PRO A 61 3.34 13.17 10.53
CA PRO A 61 2.26 13.93 9.93
C PRO A 61 2.71 14.83 8.77
N LEU A 62 3.88 15.47 8.89
CA LEU A 62 4.41 16.36 7.85
C LEU A 62 4.66 15.61 6.53
N LEU A 63 5.26 14.41 6.60
CA LEU A 63 5.52 13.55 5.44
C LEU A 63 4.22 13.04 4.80
N VAL A 64 3.24 12.62 5.61
CA VAL A 64 1.96 12.14 5.08
C VAL A 64 1.19 13.26 4.41
N ALA A 65 1.11 14.44 5.03
CA ALA A 65 0.46 15.60 4.44
C ALA A 65 1.11 15.99 3.11
N ALA A 66 2.44 16.11 3.07
CA ALA A 66 3.17 16.45 1.84
C ALA A 66 2.87 15.48 0.69
N GLY A 67 2.99 14.18 0.93
CA GLY A 67 2.76 13.17 -0.10
C GLY A 67 1.30 13.12 -0.58
N LEU A 68 0.32 13.28 0.32
CA LEU A 68 -1.09 13.30 -0.05
C LEU A 68 -1.45 14.53 -0.90
N LEU A 69 -0.97 15.70 -0.53
CA LEU A 69 -1.28 16.93 -1.26
C LEU A 69 -0.57 16.98 -2.61
N ALA A 70 0.70 16.58 -2.68
CA ALA A 70 1.42 16.50 -3.95
C ALA A 70 0.79 15.46 -4.91
N ALA A 71 0.30 14.33 -4.39
CA ALA A 71 -0.44 13.36 -5.21
C ALA A 71 -1.75 13.95 -5.77
N LEU A 72 -2.42 14.85 -5.04
CA LEU A 72 -3.61 15.55 -5.56
C LEU A 72 -3.27 16.56 -6.65
N GLU A 73 -2.14 17.26 -6.54
CA GLU A 73 -1.68 18.19 -7.58
C GLU A 73 -1.15 17.45 -8.82
N LEU A 74 -0.60 16.24 -8.65
CA LEU A 74 -0.12 15.41 -9.76
C LEU A 74 -1.26 14.91 -10.68
N PHE A 75 -2.48 14.78 -10.16
CA PHE A 75 -3.62 14.28 -10.94
C PHE A 75 -4.74 15.33 -10.98
N PRO A 76 -4.88 16.10 -12.08
CA PRO A 76 -5.92 17.12 -12.24
C PRO A 76 -7.34 16.60 -11.97
N HIS A 77 -7.57 15.32 -12.27
CA HIS A 77 -8.74 14.57 -11.85
C HIS A 77 -8.29 13.39 -10.99
N PRO A 78 -8.43 13.46 -9.66
CA PRO A 78 -7.93 12.42 -8.75
C PRO A 78 -8.48 11.01 -9.03
N ALA A 79 -9.62 10.90 -9.70
CA ALA A 79 -10.18 9.62 -10.13
C ALA A 79 -9.34 8.91 -11.20
N ASP A 80 -8.61 9.67 -12.03
CA ASP A 80 -7.75 9.14 -13.10
C ASP A 80 -6.51 8.47 -12.51
N ALA A 81 -6.10 8.86 -11.30
CA ALA A 81 -4.97 8.26 -10.61
C ALA A 81 -5.12 6.73 -10.50
N PHE A 82 -6.33 6.22 -10.22
CA PHE A 82 -6.56 4.79 -10.00
C PHE A 82 -6.43 3.95 -11.27
N SER A 83 -6.65 4.53 -12.46
CA SER A 83 -6.48 3.82 -13.73
C SER A 83 -5.06 3.94 -14.28
N LEU A 84 -4.34 5.00 -13.91
CA LEU A 84 -2.97 5.26 -14.35
C LEU A 84 -1.92 4.60 -13.45
N MET A 85 -2.18 4.50 -12.14
CA MET A 85 -1.30 3.83 -11.19
C MET A 85 -1.46 2.31 -11.30
N GLY A 86 -0.38 1.61 -11.65
CA GLY A 86 -0.37 0.14 -11.67
C GLY A 86 -0.18 -0.48 -10.29
N VAL A 87 0.54 0.22 -9.40
CA VAL A 87 0.79 -0.17 -8.00
C VAL A 87 1.19 1.03 -7.16
N THR A 88 0.84 1.02 -5.87
CA THR A 88 1.34 1.96 -4.88
C THR A 88 2.00 1.24 -3.72
N ALA A 89 2.95 1.91 -3.08
CA ALA A 89 3.60 1.44 -1.86
C ALA A 89 4.13 2.64 -1.08
N GLY A 90 4.46 2.46 0.17
CA GLY A 90 5.25 3.47 0.89
C GLY A 90 6.18 2.83 1.88
N HIS A 91 7.22 3.56 2.28
CA HIS A 91 8.20 3.05 3.22
C HIS A 91 7.87 3.52 4.63
N SER A 92 7.67 2.59 5.56
CA SER A 92 7.31 2.87 6.95
C SER A 92 6.06 3.76 7.05
N VAL A 93 6.21 5.02 7.46
CA VAL A 93 5.12 6.00 7.54
C VAL A 93 4.48 6.26 6.16
N GLY A 94 5.23 6.11 5.07
CA GLY A 94 4.72 6.26 3.71
C GLY A 94 3.60 5.28 3.35
N GLU A 95 3.48 4.12 4.04
CA GLU A 95 2.34 3.21 3.81
C GLU A 95 1.00 3.90 4.11
N ILE A 96 0.97 4.88 5.01
CA ILE A 96 -0.24 5.65 5.33
C ILE A 96 -0.61 6.56 4.15
N THR A 97 0.38 7.25 3.57
CA THR A 97 0.21 8.05 2.36
C THR A 97 -0.28 7.18 1.20
N ALA A 98 0.34 6.01 0.99
CA ALA A 98 -0.05 5.09 -0.08
C ALA A 98 -1.47 4.54 0.13
N ALA A 99 -1.83 4.15 1.37
CA ALA A 99 -3.16 3.64 1.70
C ALA A 99 -4.26 4.68 1.50
N ALA A 100 -4.04 5.93 1.94
CA ALA A 100 -4.98 7.02 1.71
C ALA A 100 -5.03 7.44 0.24
N GLY A 101 -3.89 7.44 -0.46
CA GLY A 101 -3.80 7.72 -1.89
C GLY A 101 -4.58 6.73 -2.77
N VAL A 102 -4.80 5.50 -2.30
CA VAL A 102 -5.66 4.50 -2.98
C VAL A 102 -7.06 4.35 -2.37
N GLY A 103 -7.44 5.25 -1.46
CA GLY A 103 -8.79 5.37 -0.92
C GLY A 103 -9.13 4.44 0.26
N VAL A 104 -8.15 3.75 0.86
CA VAL A 104 -8.41 2.90 2.04
C VAL A 104 -8.84 3.73 3.23
N LEU A 105 -8.17 4.87 3.44
CA LEU A 105 -8.44 5.85 4.48
C LEU A 105 -8.78 7.19 3.82
N SER A 106 -9.64 8.00 4.45
CA SER A 106 -9.73 9.42 4.08
C SER A 106 -8.44 10.14 4.47
N ALA A 107 -8.17 11.29 3.84
CA ALA A 107 -7.03 12.13 4.20
C ALA A 107 -7.07 12.52 5.68
N GLU A 108 -8.25 12.86 6.22
CA GLU A 108 -8.43 13.22 7.62
C GLU A 108 -8.14 12.04 8.56
N GLN A 109 -8.67 10.85 8.23
CA GLN A 109 -8.42 9.64 9.01
C GLN A 109 -6.93 9.28 9.00
N ALA A 110 -6.26 9.41 7.85
CA ALA A 110 -4.84 9.21 7.71
C ALA A 110 -4.04 10.19 8.57
N MET A 111 -4.42 11.48 8.58
CA MET A 111 -3.78 12.51 9.40
C MET A 111 -3.98 12.30 10.91
N VAL A 112 -5.17 11.86 11.33
CA VAL A 112 -5.42 11.48 12.73
C VAL A 112 -4.59 10.25 13.10
N PHE A 113 -4.59 9.21 12.26
CA PHE A 113 -3.85 7.98 12.51
C PHE A 113 -2.33 8.23 12.61
N VAL A 114 -1.76 8.99 11.65
CA VAL A 114 -0.32 9.26 11.64
C VAL A 114 0.12 10.15 12.80
N ARG A 115 -0.71 11.09 13.25
CA ARG A 115 -0.45 11.89 14.46
C ARG A 115 -0.32 11.00 15.68
N GLU A 116 -1.29 10.11 15.89
CA GLU A 116 -1.24 9.18 17.02
C GLU A 116 -0.09 8.18 16.87
N ARG A 117 0.24 7.74 15.65
CA ARG A 117 1.41 6.90 15.36
C ARG A 117 2.70 7.59 15.79
N GLY A 118 2.93 8.82 15.34
CA GLY A 118 4.12 9.60 15.69
C GLY A 118 4.26 9.80 17.20
N ARG A 119 3.17 10.19 17.87
CA ARG A 119 3.14 10.38 19.33
C ARG A 119 3.39 9.08 20.10
N ALA A 120 2.73 8.00 19.73
CA ALA A 120 2.86 6.72 20.42
C ALA A 120 4.26 6.11 20.24
N MET A 121 4.85 6.24 19.04
CA MET A 121 6.23 5.80 18.78
C MET A 121 7.25 6.67 19.53
N ALA A 122 7.05 7.98 19.61
CA ALA A 122 7.90 8.87 20.41
C ALA A 122 7.84 8.50 21.90
N ALA A 123 6.63 8.26 22.45
CA ALA A 123 6.44 7.85 23.83
C ALA A 123 7.09 6.48 24.13
N ALA A 124 6.94 5.49 23.24
CA ALA A 124 7.60 4.20 23.37
C ALA A 124 9.13 4.32 23.35
N SER A 125 9.66 5.21 22.51
CA SER A 125 11.11 5.45 22.40
C SER A 125 11.68 6.13 23.65
N ALA A 126 10.94 7.04 24.27
CA ALA A 126 11.35 7.68 25.53
C ALA A 126 11.41 6.70 26.71
N ALA A 127 10.65 5.60 26.66
CA ALA A 127 10.60 4.62 27.74
C ALA A 127 11.81 3.67 27.81
N THR A 128 12.55 3.49 26.71
CA THR A 128 13.70 2.58 26.67
C THR A 128 14.78 3.12 25.74
N PRO A 129 16.04 3.32 26.22
CA PRO A 129 17.16 3.76 25.39
C PRO A 129 17.47 2.77 24.25
N THR A 130 16.93 3.08 23.07
CA THR A 130 17.08 2.27 21.86
C THR A 130 17.47 3.16 20.69
N SER A 131 17.92 2.57 19.59
CA SER A 131 18.30 3.31 18.38
C SER A 131 18.25 2.39 17.15
N MET A 132 18.70 2.92 16.01
CA MET A 132 18.83 2.20 14.75
C MET A 132 20.20 2.49 14.12
N THR A 133 20.78 1.52 13.43
CA THR A 133 22.05 1.64 12.70
C THR A 133 21.89 1.05 11.31
N ALA A 134 22.12 1.86 10.28
CA ALA A 134 22.18 1.39 8.91
C ALA A 134 23.48 0.61 8.66
N ILE A 135 23.35 -0.54 8.02
CA ILE A 135 24.42 -1.43 7.61
C ILE A 135 24.41 -1.47 6.08
N ILE A 136 25.48 -0.95 5.47
CA ILE A 136 25.62 -0.79 4.02
C ILE A 136 26.75 -1.71 3.53
N GLY A 137 26.42 -2.63 2.63
CA GLY A 137 27.37 -3.61 2.11
C GLY A 137 27.47 -4.86 3.00
N GLY A 138 28.47 -5.70 2.73
CA GLY A 138 28.57 -7.04 3.31
C GLY A 138 27.62 -8.06 2.65
N SER A 139 27.77 -9.33 3.03
CA SER A 139 26.84 -10.38 2.63
C SER A 139 25.55 -10.26 3.44
N SER A 140 24.38 -10.30 2.77
CA SER A 140 23.08 -10.19 3.45
C SER A 140 22.91 -11.25 4.54
N ASP A 141 23.32 -12.49 4.30
CA ASP A 141 23.20 -13.58 5.27
C ASP A 141 24.10 -13.36 6.48
N GLU A 142 25.34 -12.89 6.28
CA GLU A 142 26.27 -12.57 7.36
C GLU A 142 25.78 -11.38 8.18
N VAL A 143 25.23 -10.35 7.53
CA VAL A 143 24.66 -9.18 8.21
C VAL A 143 23.46 -9.60 9.06
N LEU A 144 22.53 -10.38 8.50
CA LEU A 144 21.35 -10.86 9.24
C LEU A 144 21.74 -11.77 10.41
N ALA A 145 22.71 -12.66 10.20
CA ALA A 145 23.24 -13.51 11.27
C ALA A 145 23.90 -12.68 12.37
N GLY A 146 24.68 -11.66 12.02
CA GLY A 146 25.31 -10.74 12.98
C GLY A 146 24.28 -9.96 13.79
N ILE A 147 23.26 -9.40 13.14
CA ILE A 147 22.13 -8.73 13.81
C ILE A 147 21.48 -9.68 14.83
N ALA A 148 21.12 -10.88 14.40
CA ALA A 148 20.46 -11.86 15.26
C ALA A 148 21.34 -12.32 16.44
N ALA A 149 22.65 -12.51 16.21
CA ALA A 149 23.61 -12.92 17.24
C ALA A 149 23.71 -11.90 18.40
N HIS A 150 23.47 -10.62 18.12
CA HIS A 150 23.43 -9.56 19.13
C HIS A 150 22.02 -9.30 19.71
N GLY A 151 21.02 -10.11 19.34
CA GLY A 151 19.64 -9.93 19.76
C GLY A 151 18.98 -8.67 19.20
N LEU A 152 19.53 -8.12 18.12
CA LEU A 152 18.97 -6.99 17.39
C LEU A 152 17.90 -7.49 16.41
N THR A 153 17.08 -6.56 15.93
CA THR A 153 16.11 -6.81 14.84
C THR A 153 16.62 -6.15 13.57
N ALA A 154 16.50 -6.84 12.42
CA ALA A 154 16.66 -6.23 11.11
C ALA A 154 15.40 -5.40 10.78
N ALA A 155 15.27 -4.23 11.38
CA ALA A 155 14.09 -3.37 11.35
C ALA A 155 13.73 -2.88 9.94
N ASN A 156 14.72 -2.67 9.08
CA ASN A 156 14.48 -2.42 7.66
C ASN A 156 15.37 -3.33 6.82
N ASN A 157 14.77 -3.98 5.82
CA ASN A 157 15.51 -4.55 4.71
C ASN A 157 15.14 -3.78 3.45
N ASN A 158 16.07 -2.94 2.98
CA ASN A 158 15.87 -2.04 1.84
C ASN A 158 16.46 -2.59 0.53
N GLY A 159 16.95 -3.84 0.53
CA GLY A 159 17.54 -4.49 -0.65
C GLY A 159 19.01 -4.09 -0.92
N SER A 160 19.66 -4.84 -1.81
CA SER A 160 21.05 -4.63 -2.26
C SER A 160 22.06 -4.36 -1.14
N GLY A 161 21.99 -5.13 -0.05
CA GLY A 161 22.91 -4.99 1.09
C GLY A 161 22.71 -3.72 1.93
N GLN A 162 21.52 -3.10 1.88
CA GLN A 162 21.13 -2.02 2.77
C GLN A 162 20.10 -2.53 3.79
N ILE A 163 20.59 -2.83 5.00
CA ILE A 163 19.78 -3.32 6.13
C ILE A 163 19.92 -2.35 7.30
N VAL A 164 18.87 -2.16 8.09
CA VAL A 164 18.93 -1.36 9.31
C VAL A 164 18.74 -2.28 10.52
N ALA A 165 19.74 -2.33 11.38
CA ALA A 165 19.67 -2.99 12.67
C ALA A 165 19.05 -2.06 13.71
N ALA A 166 18.23 -2.60 14.60
CA ALA A 166 17.56 -1.83 15.64
C ALA A 166 17.44 -2.64 16.93
N GLY A 167 17.59 -1.96 18.07
CA GLY A 167 17.50 -2.55 19.40
C GLY A 167 18.07 -1.58 20.44
N THR A 168 18.55 -2.11 21.56
CA THR A 168 19.14 -1.27 22.62
C THR A 168 20.48 -0.68 22.16
N LYS A 169 20.85 0.47 22.73
CA LYS A 169 22.14 1.10 22.44
C LYS A 169 23.33 0.19 22.74
N ASP A 170 23.24 -0.64 23.79
CA ASP A 170 24.29 -1.59 24.16
C ASP A 170 24.42 -2.72 23.13
N GLN A 171 23.30 -3.25 22.62
CA GLN A 171 23.33 -4.27 21.56
C GLN A 171 23.94 -3.71 20.27
N LEU A 172 23.59 -2.47 19.90
CA LEU A 172 24.15 -1.79 18.73
C LEU A 172 25.65 -1.50 18.89
N ALA A 173 26.08 -1.11 20.09
CA ALA A 173 27.50 -0.92 20.40
C ALA A 173 28.28 -2.24 20.28
N ALA A 174 27.69 -3.36 20.73
CA ALA A 174 28.29 -4.69 20.60
C ALA A 174 28.43 -5.12 19.13
N LEU A 175 27.40 -4.86 18.30
CA LEU A 175 27.47 -5.09 16.85
C LEU A 175 28.55 -4.20 16.20
N SER A 176 28.65 -2.94 16.62
CA SER A 176 29.66 -1.98 16.10
C SER A 176 31.09 -2.40 16.45
N ALA A 177 31.30 -3.05 17.59
CA ALA A 177 32.59 -3.59 17.99
C ALA A 177 33.05 -4.78 17.14
N ASN A 178 32.12 -5.54 16.57
CA ASN A 178 32.38 -6.69 15.69
C ASN A 178 31.50 -6.63 14.44
N PRO A 179 31.73 -5.66 13.53
CA PRO A 179 30.85 -5.44 12.39
C PRO A 179 30.95 -6.59 11.38
N PRO A 180 29.86 -6.91 10.65
CA PRO A 180 29.91 -7.85 9.54
C PRO A 180 30.99 -7.47 8.51
N ALA A 181 31.63 -8.47 7.90
CA ALA A 181 32.73 -8.24 6.98
C ALA A 181 32.28 -7.39 5.78
N ARG A 182 33.10 -6.41 5.40
CA ARG A 182 32.85 -5.48 4.27
C ARG A 182 31.55 -4.67 4.39
N ALA A 183 30.99 -4.56 5.60
CA ALA A 183 29.84 -3.71 5.88
C ALA A 183 30.27 -2.39 6.53
N ARG A 184 29.61 -1.30 6.15
CA ARG A 184 29.74 0.02 6.78
C ARG A 184 28.54 0.27 7.68
N LEU A 185 28.80 0.62 8.94
CA LEU A 185 27.77 0.96 9.92
C LEU A 185 27.61 2.48 10.03
N ILE A 186 26.37 2.96 10.08
CA ILE A 186 26.02 4.38 10.19
C ILE A 186 24.88 4.49 11.21
N GLU A 187 25.15 5.12 12.35
CA GLU A 187 24.09 5.40 13.34
C GLU A 187 23.06 6.36 12.74
N LEU A 188 21.78 6.02 12.91
CA LEU A 188 20.68 6.84 12.44
C LEU A 188 20.24 7.81 13.53
N SER A 189 19.98 9.06 13.16
CA SER A 189 19.43 10.05 14.09
C SER A 189 17.92 9.85 14.23
N VAL A 190 17.53 8.87 15.03
CA VAL A 190 16.14 8.51 15.32
C VAL A 190 15.92 8.43 16.83
N ALA A 191 14.67 8.58 17.27
CA ALA A 191 14.32 8.60 18.68
C ALA A 191 14.45 7.21 19.35
N GLY A 192 14.31 6.12 18.58
CA GLY A 192 14.32 4.76 19.12
C GLY A 192 14.38 3.67 18.05
N ALA A 193 14.34 2.41 18.50
CA ALA A 193 14.34 1.21 17.64
C ALA A 193 12.96 0.96 17.01
N PHE A 194 12.61 1.72 15.98
CA PHE A 194 11.37 1.52 15.23
C PHE A 194 11.33 0.16 14.54
N HIS A 195 10.12 -0.36 14.27
CA HIS A 195 9.92 -1.64 13.59
C HIS A 195 10.46 -2.85 14.36
N THR A 196 10.47 -2.74 15.69
CA THR A 196 10.90 -3.80 16.61
C THR A 196 9.90 -3.99 17.74
N VAL A 197 10.11 -5.02 18.55
CA VAL A 197 9.35 -5.28 19.79
C VAL A 197 9.32 -4.08 20.74
N HIS A 198 10.30 -3.17 20.69
CA HIS A 198 10.29 -1.97 21.53
C HIS A 198 9.12 -1.02 21.24
N MET A 199 8.49 -1.13 20.07
CA MET A 199 7.31 -0.34 19.70
C MET A 199 5.98 -1.01 20.06
N GLN A 200 5.97 -2.13 20.77
CA GLN A 200 4.72 -2.80 21.18
C GLN A 200 3.75 -1.89 21.98
N PRO A 201 4.19 -0.98 22.86
CA PRO A 201 3.29 -0.01 23.48
C PRO A 201 2.56 0.87 22.45
N ALA A 202 3.23 1.24 21.35
CA ALA A 202 2.60 2.03 20.28
C ALA A 202 1.57 1.21 19.49
N VAL A 203 1.81 -0.09 19.28
CA VAL A 203 0.83 -1.01 18.66
C VAL A 203 -0.47 -1.03 19.47
N GLN A 204 -0.39 -1.09 20.80
CA GLN A 204 -1.58 -1.15 21.67
C GLN A 204 -2.44 0.10 21.53
N GLU A 205 -1.80 1.28 21.50
CA GLU A 205 -2.52 2.55 21.35
C GLU A 205 -3.14 2.70 19.95
N LEU A 206 -2.39 2.34 18.91
CA LEU A 206 -2.89 2.35 17.54
C LEU A 206 -4.02 1.33 17.32
N ALA A 207 -3.95 0.15 17.93
CA ALA A 207 -5.01 -0.84 17.88
C ALA A 207 -6.29 -0.35 18.57
N ARG A 208 -6.17 0.46 19.63
CA ARG A 208 -7.32 1.11 20.26
C ARG A 208 -7.97 2.13 19.32
N LEU A 209 -7.16 2.99 18.70
CA LEU A 209 -7.63 3.98 17.73
C LEU A 209 -8.27 3.32 16.48
N ALA A 210 -7.64 2.28 15.93
CA ALA A 210 -8.06 1.62 14.70
C ALA A 210 -9.49 1.06 14.76
N ARG A 211 -10.01 0.75 15.95
CA ARG A 211 -11.41 0.33 16.15
C ARG A 211 -12.44 1.40 15.74
N ALA A 212 -12.06 2.67 15.76
CA ALA A 212 -12.92 3.79 15.38
C ALA A 212 -12.70 4.25 13.91
N ILE A 213 -11.76 3.64 13.19
CA ILE A 213 -11.45 4.01 11.81
C ILE A 213 -12.28 3.16 10.85
N SER A 214 -12.99 3.81 9.94
CA SER A 214 -13.63 3.17 8.79
C SER A 214 -12.64 3.02 7.65
N THR A 215 -12.70 1.90 6.94
CA THR A 215 -11.80 1.58 5.83
C THR A 215 -12.61 1.18 4.60
N HIS A 216 -12.04 1.40 3.41
CA HIS A 216 -12.53 0.85 2.14
C HIS A 216 -11.45 -0.02 1.51
N ASP A 217 -11.83 -0.87 0.56
CA ASP A 217 -10.87 -1.67 -0.19
C ASP A 217 -10.03 -0.77 -1.12
N PRO A 218 -8.73 -1.06 -1.32
CA PRO A 218 -7.86 -0.28 -2.18
C PRO A 218 -8.39 -0.20 -3.62
N ARG A 219 -8.47 1.00 -4.18
CA ARG A 219 -8.87 1.22 -5.58
C ARG A 219 -7.78 0.90 -6.60
N ALA A 220 -6.55 0.78 -6.16
CA ALA A 220 -5.39 0.33 -6.92
C ALA A 220 -4.56 -0.65 -6.08
N ARG A 221 -3.65 -1.40 -6.71
CA ARG A 221 -2.80 -2.37 -5.98
C ARG A 221 -1.97 -1.64 -4.94
N LEU A 222 -2.00 -2.11 -3.70
CA LEU A 222 -1.27 -1.55 -2.57
C LEU A 222 -0.35 -2.61 -1.97
N LEU A 223 0.96 -2.39 -2.00
CA LEU A 223 1.95 -3.30 -1.41
C LEU A 223 2.13 -3.03 0.08
N SER A 224 2.24 -4.09 0.88
CA SER A 224 2.54 -4.00 2.30
C SER A 224 4.03 -4.19 2.61
N ASN A 225 4.57 -3.40 3.54
CA ASN A 225 5.93 -3.57 4.04
C ASN A 225 6.14 -4.87 4.85
N ALA A 226 5.07 -5.54 5.29
CA ALA A 226 5.21 -6.76 6.09
C ALA A 226 5.83 -7.92 5.27
N ASP A 227 5.42 -8.05 4.01
CA ASP A 227 5.69 -9.22 3.17
C ASP A 227 5.84 -8.88 1.67
N GLY A 228 5.73 -7.60 1.28
CA GLY A 228 5.76 -7.18 -0.12
C GLY A 228 4.52 -7.58 -0.93
N GLN A 229 3.47 -8.14 -0.30
CA GLN A 229 2.29 -8.62 -0.99
C GLN A 229 1.29 -7.49 -1.27
N VAL A 230 0.50 -7.66 -2.33
CA VAL A 230 -0.67 -6.81 -2.60
C VAL A 230 -1.75 -7.14 -1.59
N VAL A 231 -2.28 -6.10 -0.92
CA VAL A 231 -3.39 -6.23 0.01
C VAL A 231 -4.67 -5.74 -0.67
N HIS A 232 -5.76 -6.50 -0.52
CA HIS A 232 -7.03 -6.22 -1.20
C HIS A 232 -8.16 -5.78 -0.26
N ASP A 233 -8.06 -6.06 1.03
CA ASP A 233 -9.07 -5.73 2.03
C ASP A 233 -8.63 -4.52 2.85
N GLY A 234 -9.48 -3.50 2.92
CA GLY A 234 -9.18 -2.26 3.66
C GLY A 234 -8.95 -2.48 5.15
N ARG A 235 -9.63 -3.46 5.75
CA ARG A 235 -9.44 -3.80 7.18
C ARG A 235 -8.09 -4.45 7.43
N ASP A 236 -7.64 -5.32 6.51
CA ASP A 236 -6.32 -5.93 6.56
C ASP A 236 -5.20 -4.90 6.39
N VAL A 237 -5.38 -3.92 5.50
CA VAL A 237 -4.45 -2.79 5.37
C VAL A 237 -4.30 -2.06 6.71
N LEU A 238 -5.41 -1.68 7.35
CA LEU A 238 -5.35 -0.99 8.64
C LEU A 238 -4.71 -1.85 9.74
N ARG A 239 -5.02 -3.15 9.78
CA ARG A 239 -4.40 -4.11 10.72
C ARG A 239 -2.89 -4.19 10.51
N ARG A 240 -2.42 -4.22 9.25
CA ARG A 240 -1.01 -4.23 8.88
C ARG A 240 -0.33 -2.90 9.27
N LEU A 241 -0.95 -1.76 9.00
CA LEU A 241 -0.43 -0.43 9.42
C LEU A 241 -0.22 -0.35 10.94
N VAL A 242 -1.15 -0.90 11.73
CA VAL A 242 -1.04 -0.96 13.20
C VAL A 242 0.11 -1.85 13.65
N GLY A 243 0.23 -3.06 13.11
CA GLY A 243 1.28 -4.02 13.51
C GLY A 243 2.67 -3.63 13.00
N GLN A 244 2.75 -2.89 11.90
CA GLN A 244 4.00 -2.54 11.22
C GLN A 244 4.92 -1.66 12.08
N VAL A 245 4.40 -0.87 13.02
CA VAL A 245 5.27 -0.06 13.89
C VAL A 245 6.22 -0.91 14.73
N ALA A 246 5.87 -2.17 15.00
CA ALA A 246 6.68 -3.13 15.75
C ALA A 246 7.18 -4.31 14.92
N SER A 247 7.02 -4.26 13.59
CA SER A 247 7.42 -5.33 12.67
C SER A 247 8.37 -4.80 11.59
N PRO A 248 9.34 -5.59 11.12
CA PRO A 248 10.28 -5.16 10.09
C PRO A 248 9.63 -4.63 8.81
N VAL A 249 10.27 -3.61 8.20
CA VAL A 249 9.93 -3.11 6.87
C VAL A 249 10.71 -3.88 5.81
N ARG A 250 10.00 -4.69 5.02
CA ARG A 250 10.52 -5.49 3.90
C ARG A 250 10.38 -4.76 2.57
N TRP A 251 11.06 -3.63 2.46
CA TRP A 251 11.07 -2.84 1.23
C TRP A 251 11.76 -3.58 0.07
N ASP A 252 12.69 -4.48 0.38
CA ASP A 252 13.25 -5.45 -0.56
C ASP A 252 12.16 -6.30 -1.24
N LEU A 253 11.18 -6.79 -0.47
CA LEU A 253 10.06 -7.55 -1.00
C LEU A 253 9.07 -6.67 -1.78
N CYS A 254 8.82 -5.43 -1.32
CA CYS A 254 8.01 -4.49 -2.09
C CYS A 254 8.63 -4.21 -3.47
N MET A 255 9.95 -4.00 -3.55
CA MET A 255 10.63 -3.81 -4.83
C MET A 255 10.64 -5.09 -5.69
N ALA A 256 10.82 -6.26 -5.09
CA ALA A 256 10.69 -7.53 -5.81
C ALA A 256 9.30 -7.66 -6.44
N ALA A 257 8.24 -7.39 -5.66
CA ALA A 257 6.87 -7.38 -6.18
C ALA A 257 6.66 -6.33 -7.28
N MET A 258 7.25 -5.13 -7.18
CA MET A 258 7.21 -4.14 -8.26
C MET A 258 7.86 -4.67 -9.55
N ALA A 259 9.00 -5.35 -9.44
CA ALA A 259 9.68 -5.96 -10.58
C ALA A 259 8.82 -7.07 -11.20
N ASP A 260 8.25 -7.96 -10.38
CA ASP A 260 7.39 -9.07 -10.83
C ASP A 260 6.10 -8.56 -11.49
N LEU A 261 5.57 -7.42 -11.02
CA LEU A 261 4.42 -6.75 -11.64
C LEU A 261 4.78 -6.07 -12.96
N GLY A 262 6.05 -6.01 -13.36
CA GLY A 262 6.47 -5.34 -14.60
C GLY A 262 6.40 -3.81 -14.51
N VAL A 263 6.71 -3.23 -13.35
CA VAL A 263 6.88 -1.78 -13.20
C VAL A 263 7.97 -1.30 -14.15
N THR A 264 7.65 -0.28 -14.94
CA THR A 264 8.56 0.36 -15.92
C THR A 264 8.96 1.76 -15.51
N GLY A 265 8.17 2.41 -14.65
CA GLY A 265 8.45 3.72 -14.09
C GLY A 265 8.04 3.79 -12.63
N MET A 266 8.89 4.37 -11.77
CA MET A 266 8.60 4.62 -10.36
C MET A 266 8.70 6.11 -10.04
N LEU A 267 7.59 6.70 -9.62
CA LEU A 267 7.50 8.08 -9.16
C LEU A 267 7.45 8.12 -7.63
N GLU A 268 8.37 8.83 -7.00
CA GLU A 268 8.38 9.10 -5.57
C GLU A 268 7.77 10.47 -5.28
N VAL A 269 6.74 10.50 -4.42
CA VAL A 269 6.11 11.76 -3.97
C VAL A 269 6.99 12.49 -2.95
N PRO A 270 6.85 13.83 -2.80
CA PRO A 270 7.73 14.60 -1.94
C PRO A 270 7.64 14.21 -0.46
N PRO A 271 8.74 14.41 0.29
CA PRO A 271 10.08 14.79 -0.17
C PRO A 271 10.82 13.59 -0.79
N ALA A 272 11.12 13.69 -2.08
CA ALA A 272 11.59 12.57 -2.89
C ALA A 272 13.12 12.51 -2.98
N GLY A 273 13.66 11.30 -3.11
CA GLY A 273 15.09 11.03 -3.34
C GLY A 273 15.57 9.74 -2.69
N THR A 274 14.99 9.35 -1.55
CA THR A 274 15.46 8.18 -0.80
C THR A 274 15.05 6.89 -1.50
N LEU A 275 13.77 6.75 -1.84
CA LEU A 275 13.27 5.53 -2.47
C LEU A 275 13.74 5.41 -3.91
N THR A 276 13.79 6.50 -4.67
CA THR A 276 14.41 6.54 -6.00
C THR A 276 15.91 6.17 -5.93
N GLY A 277 16.64 6.67 -4.93
CA GLY A 277 18.03 6.28 -4.69
C GLY A 277 18.22 4.79 -4.38
N ILE A 278 17.30 4.19 -3.62
CA ILE A 278 17.28 2.75 -3.34
C ILE A 278 16.90 1.96 -4.62
N ALA A 279 15.87 2.38 -5.33
CA ALA A 279 15.39 1.74 -6.55
C ALA A 279 16.44 1.73 -7.65
N LYS A 280 17.26 2.78 -7.82
CA LYS A 280 18.36 2.82 -8.79
C LYS A 280 19.33 1.63 -8.67
N ARG A 281 19.49 1.09 -7.46
CA ARG A 281 20.33 -0.09 -7.19
C ARG A 281 19.57 -1.40 -7.44
N ASN A 282 18.29 -1.46 -7.09
CA ASN A 282 17.49 -2.69 -7.01
C ASN A 282 16.58 -2.96 -8.22
N LEU A 283 16.12 -1.93 -8.93
CA LEU A 283 15.17 -1.99 -10.04
C LEU A 283 15.85 -1.56 -11.34
N LYS A 284 16.61 -2.47 -11.95
CA LYS A 284 17.31 -2.19 -13.21
C LYS A 284 16.33 -2.07 -14.38
N GLY A 285 16.50 -1.04 -15.20
CA GLY A 285 15.65 -0.78 -16.35
C GLY A 285 14.34 -0.05 -16.03
N VAL A 286 14.07 0.24 -14.75
CA VAL A 286 12.92 1.06 -14.34
C VAL A 286 13.32 2.54 -14.38
N GLU A 287 12.54 3.35 -15.08
CA GLU A 287 12.71 4.81 -15.07
C GLU A 287 12.27 5.38 -13.72
N LEU A 288 12.97 6.39 -13.20
CA LEU A 288 12.75 6.90 -11.85
C LEU A 288 12.47 8.40 -11.90
N PHE A 289 11.43 8.85 -11.19
CA PHE A 289 11.08 10.26 -11.06
C PHE A 289 10.97 10.63 -9.57
N ALA A 290 11.62 11.72 -9.16
CA ALA A 290 11.59 12.22 -7.80
C ALA A 290 10.90 13.60 -7.79
N LEU A 291 9.64 13.66 -7.36
CA LEU A 291 8.85 14.90 -7.34
C LEU A 291 9.12 15.67 -6.05
N ASN A 292 9.62 16.90 -6.17
CA ASN A 292 10.03 17.75 -5.06
C ASN A 292 9.47 19.17 -5.13
N SER A 293 9.09 19.68 -6.30
CA SER A 293 8.48 21.01 -6.45
C SER A 293 7.26 21.03 -7.40
N PRO A 294 6.39 22.05 -7.31
CA PRO A 294 5.29 22.24 -8.26
C PRO A 294 5.76 22.46 -9.71
N GLU A 295 6.94 23.05 -9.91
CA GLU A 295 7.50 23.30 -11.26
C GLU A 295 7.72 22.00 -12.04
N GLU A 296 7.97 20.89 -11.32
CA GLU A 296 8.20 19.56 -11.88
C GLU A 296 6.89 18.84 -12.25
N LEU A 297 5.71 19.37 -11.92
CA LEU A 297 4.42 18.72 -12.17
C LEU A 297 4.19 18.45 -13.66
N GLY A 298 4.66 19.32 -14.55
CA GLY A 298 4.59 19.12 -16.00
C GLY A 298 5.36 17.87 -16.44
N GLU A 299 6.62 17.74 -16.02
CA GLU A 299 7.45 16.57 -16.32
C GLU A 299 6.93 15.31 -15.63
N ALA A 300 6.40 15.43 -14.41
CA ALA A 300 5.77 14.34 -13.68
C ALA A 300 4.52 13.81 -14.40
N LEU A 301 3.69 14.69 -14.96
CA LEU A 301 2.53 14.31 -15.78
C LEU A 301 2.94 13.60 -17.07
N GLU A 302 4.01 14.04 -17.74
CA GLU A 302 4.56 13.33 -18.89
C GLU A 302 5.09 11.94 -18.51
N PHE A 303 5.76 11.83 -17.37
CA PHE A 303 6.23 10.56 -16.81
C PHE A 303 5.05 9.62 -16.51
N VAL A 304 3.99 10.14 -15.88
CA VAL A 304 2.75 9.41 -15.63
C VAL A 304 2.09 8.97 -16.95
N ALA A 305 2.04 9.82 -17.97
CA ALA A 305 1.46 9.46 -19.27
C ALA A 305 2.27 8.37 -20.00
N ARG A 306 3.59 8.34 -19.80
CA ARG A 306 4.50 7.36 -20.44
C ARG A 306 4.43 5.98 -19.80
N HIS A 307 4.32 5.92 -18.47
CA HIS A 307 4.37 4.66 -17.72
C HIS A 307 3.03 4.21 -17.16
N GLY A 308 2.09 5.15 -17.03
CA GLY A 308 0.70 4.92 -16.69
C GLY A 308 -0.08 4.44 -17.90
N GLY A 309 -1.19 3.75 -17.66
CA GLY A 309 -1.94 3.05 -18.70
C GLY A 309 -1.61 1.55 -18.75
N ALA A 310 -2.67 0.78 -18.99
CA ALA A 310 -2.82 -0.67 -18.94
C ALA A 310 -1.67 -1.47 -18.28
N ALA A 311 -1.62 -1.46 -16.94
CA ALA A 311 -1.60 -2.77 -16.28
C ALA A 311 -2.79 -3.57 -16.83
N PRO A 312 -2.70 -4.89 -17.10
CA PRO A 312 -3.91 -5.67 -17.30
C PRO A 312 -4.79 -5.32 -16.12
N SER A 313 -5.97 -4.80 -16.45
CA SER A 313 -7.01 -4.30 -15.54
C SER A 313 -6.75 -4.83 -14.14
N SER A 314 -6.50 -3.95 -13.16
CA SER A 314 -6.64 -4.36 -11.76
C SER A 314 -7.88 -5.25 -11.70
N PRO A 315 -7.80 -6.51 -11.22
CA PRO A 315 -8.96 -7.41 -11.24
C PRO A 315 -10.19 -6.73 -10.65
N ILE A 316 -9.98 -5.81 -9.69
CA ILE A 316 -10.99 -4.97 -9.04
C ILE A 316 -11.73 -4.03 -10.00
N ALA A 317 -11.10 -3.53 -11.07
CA ALA A 317 -11.70 -2.57 -12.01
C ALA A 317 -12.36 -3.21 -13.23
N GLY A 318 -12.08 -4.48 -13.53
CA GLY A 318 -12.63 -5.19 -14.71
C GLY A 318 -13.40 -6.46 -14.41
N ASN A 319 -13.23 -7.07 -13.23
CA ASN A 319 -13.90 -8.30 -12.87
C ASN A 319 -14.34 -8.29 -11.40
N PRO A 320 -15.64 -8.31 -11.10
CA PRO A 320 -16.09 -8.35 -9.72
C PRO A 320 -15.56 -9.63 -9.06
N THR A 321 -15.09 -9.56 -7.80
CA THR A 321 -14.52 -10.70 -7.05
C THR A 321 -15.40 -11.96 -7.08
N TRP A 322 -16.69 -11.78 -7.34
CA TRP A 322 -17.68 -12.79 -7.65
C TRP A 322 -18.79 -12.17 -8.52
N ARG A 323 -19.49 -12.98 -9.31
CA ARG A 323 -20.69 -12.61 -10.08
C ARG A 323 -21.90 -13.37 -9.55
N LEU A 324 -23.09 -12.80 -9.68
CA LEU A 324 -24.35 -13.48 -9.38
C LEU A 324 -25.15 -13.66 -10.66
N VAL A 325 -25.62 -14.88 -10.89
CA VAL A 325 -26.75 -15.11 -11.79
C VAL A 325 -28.02 -14.92 -10.98
N VAL A 326 -28.91 -14.05 -11.45
CA VAL A 326 -30.17 -13.74 -10.78
C VAL A 326 -31.36 -14.20 -11.61
N SER A 327 -32.49 -14.44 -10.95
CA SER A 327 -33.72 -14.83 -11.64
C SER A 327 -34.22 -13.70 -12.56
N PRO A 328 -34.53 -13.98 -13.83
CA PRO A 328 -35.07 -12.99 -14.76
C PRO A 328 -36.56 -12.69 -14.49
N GLY A 329 -37.22 -13.47 -13.63
CA GLY A 329 -38.67 -13.36 -13.40
C GLY A 329 -39.13 -14.07 -12.13
N LYS A 330 -40.44 -14.17 -11.95
CA LYS A 330 -41.06 -14.96 -10.89
C LYS A 330 -41.41 -16.36 -11.42
N GLY A 331 -41.09 -17.42 -10.68
CA GLY A 331 -41.39 -18.80 -11.08
C GLY A 331 -40.71 -19.83 -10.19
N GLN A 332 -40.78 -21.10 -10.59
CA GLN A 332 -39.97 -22.17 -10.01
C GLN A 332 -38.70 -22.36 -10.83
N PHE A 333 -37.56 -22.41 -10.16
CA PHE A 333 -36.26 -22.59 -10.81
C PHE A 333 -35.86 -24.06 -10.83
N THR A 334 -35.26 -24.52 -11.94
CA THR A 334 -34.65 -25.84 -12.08
C THR A 334 -33.28 -25.69 -12.71
N ARG A 335 -32.24 -26.19 -12.05
CA ARG A 335 -30.85 -26.17 -12.51
C ARG A 335 -30.67 -27.09 -13.72
N THR A 336 -29.74 -26.75 -14.62
CA THR A 336 -29.27 -27.67 -15.67
C THR A 336 -28.51 -28.83 -15.01
N GLU A 337 -28.71 -30.06 -15.52
CA GLU A 337 -27.91 -31.21 -15.10
C GLU A 337 -26.42 -30.98 -15.46
N ASP A 338 -25.50 -31.49 -14.64
CA ASP A 338 -24.03 -31.38 -14.81
C ASP A 338 -23.39 -29.99 -14.55
N VAL A 339 -24.05 -29.11 -13.78
CA VAL A 339 -23.46 -27.84 -13.31
C VAL A 339 -23.27 -27.87 -11.79
N ASP A 340 -22.20 -28.52 -11.34
CA ASP A 340 -21.80 -28.60 -9.93
C ASP A 340 -20.82 -27.49 -9.53
N ALA A 341 -20.51 -27.39 -8.22
CA ALA A 341 -19.41 -26.54 -7.75
C ALA A 341 -18.10 -26.85 -8.49
N ASP A 342 -17.26 -25.85 -8.69
CA ASP A 342 -16.01 -25.88 -9.46
C ASP A 342 -16.17 -26.12 -10.97
N THR A 343 -17.41 -26.26 -11.48
CA THR A 343 -17.66 -26.33 -12.92
C THR A 343 -17.28 -25.02 -13.60
N VAL A 344 -16.52 -25.12 -14.69
CA VAL A 344 -16.14 -23.98 -15.53
C VAL A 344 -17.24 -23.74 -16.58
N LEU A 345 -17.89 -22.59 -16.51
CA LEU A 345 -18.95 -22.17 -17.43
C LEU A 345 -18.41 -21.19 -18.48
N PRO A 346 -18.50 -21.51 -19.78
CA PRO A 346 -18.30 -20.54 -20.86
C PRO A 346 -19.30 -19.37 -20.83
N ASN A 347 -18.98 -18.27 -21.52
CA ASN A 347 -19.89 -17.14 -21.72
C ASN A 347 -21.23 -17.63 -22.32
N HIS A 348 -22.33 -17.05 -21.83
CA HIS A 348 -23.71 -17.38 -22.24
C HIS A 348 -24.18 -18.82 -21.94
N SER A 349 -23.49 -19.56 -21.08
CA SER A 349 -23.94 -20.90 -20.65
C SER A 349 -25.31 -20.84 -19.99
N THR A 350 -26.18 -21.81 -20.32
CA THR A 350 -27.50 -21.94 -19.67
C THR A 350 -27.35 -22.74 -18.38
N VAL A 351 -27.66 -22.10 -17.26
CA VAL A 351 -27.47 -22.69 -15.91
C VAL A 351 -28.76 -23.26 -15.33
N GLY A 352 -29.91 -22.93 -15.92
CA GLY A 352 -31.18 -23.55 -15.56
C GLY A 352 -32.36 -22.95 -16.31
N VAL A 353 -33.57 -23.33 -15.89
CA VAL A 353 -34.84 -22.89 -16.46
C VAL A 353 -35.74 -22.37 -15.35
N LEU A 354 -36.35 -21.22 -15.59
CA LEU A 354 -37.41 -20.66 -14.76
C LEU A 354 -38.77 -20.99 -15.38
N LYS A 355 -39.59 -21.77 -14.67
CA LYS A 355 -40.94 -22.13 -15.10
C LYS A 355 -42.00 -21.30 -14.36
N ASN A 356 -42.91 -20.71 -15.12
CA ASN A 356 -44.13 -20.09 -14.60
C ASN A 356 -45.37 -20.71 -15.27
N LEU A 357 -46.57 -20.27 -14.88
CA LEU A 357 -47.84 -20.82 -15.39
C LEU A 357 -48.06 -20.63 -16.90
N ARG A 358 -47.32 -19.72 -17.55
CA ARG A 358 -47.52 -19.29 -18.94
C ARG A 358 -46.30 -19.54 -19.84
N SER A 359 -45.11 -19.69 -19.28
CA SER A 359 -43.87 -19.84 -20.04
C SER A 359 -42.74 -20.51 -19.24
N GLU A 360 -41.78 -21.04 -19.97
CA GLU A 360 -40.47 -21.45 -19.47
C GLU A 360 -39.42 -20.51 -20.06
N VAL A 361 -38.54 -19.99 -19.19
CA VAL A 361 -37.52 -19.00 -19.56
C VAL A 361 -36.14 -19.55 -19.19
N PRO A 362 -35.21 -19.72 -20.13
CA PRO A 362 -33.86 -20.14 -19.81
C PRO A 362 -33.15 -19.06 -19.01
N VAL A 363 -32.37 -19.47 -18.01
CA VAL A 363 -31.51 -18.61 -17.21
C VAL A 363 -30.07 -18.85 -17.65
N SER A 364 -29.42 -17.82 -18.19
CA SER A 364 -28.04 -17.91 -18.66
C SER A 364 -27.07 -17.12 -17.77
N ALA A 365 -25.81 -17.54 -17.75
CA ALA A 365 -24.68 -16.81 -17.19
C ALA A 365 -24.00 -16.03 -18.33
N PRO A 366 -24.30 -14.73 -18.53
CA PRO A 366 -23.88 -14.02 -19.75
C PRO A 366 -22.35 -13.98 -19.94
N TYR A 367 -21.61 -13.95 -18.84
CA TYR A 367 -20.16 -13.79 -18.83
C TYR A 367 -19.39 -15.00 -18.27
N GLY A 368 -20.05 -16.16 -18.11
CA GLY A 368 -19.42 -17.37 -17.60
C GLY A 368 -18.74 -17.22 -16.23
N GLY A 369 -17.90 -18.19 -15.88
CA GLY A 369 -17.12 -18.23 -14.63
C GLY A 369 -17.02 -19.63 -14.03
N ILE A 370 -16.30 -19.74 -12.91
CA ILE A 370 -16.23 -20.97 -12.11
C ILE A 370 -17.41 -20.96 -11.14
N VAL A 371 -18.19 -22.03 -11.09
CA VAL A 371 -19.30 -22.17 -10.14
C VAL A 371 -18.75 -22.24 -8.71
N VAL A 372 -19.13 -21.28 -7.86
CA VAL A 372 -18.75 -21.29 -6.44
C VAL A 372 -19.79 -22.06 -5.64
N GLU A 373 -21.05 -21.65 -5.75
CA GLU A 373 -22.15 -22.24 -5.00
C GLU A 373 -23.50 -21.92 -5.65
N TRP A 374 -24.45 -22.83 -5.47
CA TRP A 374 -25.86 -22.60 -5.75
C TRP A 374 -26.55 -22.00 -4.53
N LEU A 375 -27.37 -20.97 -4.75
CA LEU A 375 -28.09 -20.25 -3.69
C LEU A 375 -29.57 -20.66 -3.58
N VAL A 376 -30.04 -21.52 -4.49
CA VAL A 376 -31.41 -22.03 -4.58
C VAL A 376 -31.41 -23.49 -5.05
N GLU A 377 -32.35 -24.31 -4.61
CA GLU A 377 -32.53 -25.72 -4.99
C GLU A 377 -33.52 -25.91 -6.15
N ASN A 378 -33.54 -27.12 -6.72
CA ASN A 378 -34.48 -27.49 -7.77
C ASN A 378 -35.92 -27.46 -7.22
N GLY A 379 -36.78 -26.67 -7.86
CA GLY A 379 -38.18 -26.49 -7.47
C GLY A 379 -38.44 -25.26 -6.58
N ASP A 380 -37.39 -24.54 -6.16
CA ASP A 380 -37.55 -23.35 -5.32
C ASP A 380 -38.33 -22.25 -6.04
N PRO A 381 -39.30 -21.59 -5.35
CA PRO A 381 -39.95 -20.39 -5.86
C PRO A 381 -38.98 -19.21 -5.77
N VAL A 382 -38.77 -18.52 -6.88
CA VAL A 382 -37.85 -17.37 -6.97
C VAL A 382 -38.55 -16.11 -7.49
N SER A 383 -38.06 -14.94 -7.09
CA SER A 383 -38.53 -13.63 -7.52
C SER A 383 -37.55 -12.94 -8.48
N PRO A 384 -37.99 -11.96 -9.30
CA PRO A 384 -37.08 -11.22 -10.18
C PRO A 384 -35.92 -10.59 -9.40
N GLY A 385 -34.69 -10.77 -9.87
CA GLY A 385 -33.48 -10.28 -9.21
C GLY A 385 -32.98 -11.13 -8.03
N GLN A 386 -33.69 -12.20 -7.65
CA GLN A 386 -33.23 -13.11 -6.61
C GLN A 386 -31.95 -13.84 -7.07
N PRO A 387 -30.88 -13.84 -6.26
CA PRO A 387 -29.67 -14.61 -6.54
C PRO A 387 -29.94 -16.11 -6.65
N LEU A 388 -29.40 -16.75 -7.69
CA LEU A 388 -29.56 -18.18 -7.96
C LEU A 388 -28.23 -18.93 -7.87
N LEU A 389 -27.15 -18.33 -8.38
CA LEU A 389 -25.84 -18.96 -8.52
C LEU A 389 -24.74 -17.91 -8.34
N ARG A 390 -23.71 -18.25 -7.55
CA ARG A 390 -22.49 -17.44 -7.40
C ARG A 390 -21.39 -18.01 -8.29
N LEU A 391 -20.73 -17.14 -9.04
CA LEU A 391 -19.62 -17.48 -9.93
C LEU A 391 -18.36 -16.69 -9.55
N HIS A 392 -17.19 -17.30 -9.70
CA HIS A 392 -15.93 -16.58 -9.73
C HIS A 392 -15.60 -16.26 -11.20
N PRO A 393 -15.30 -15.00 -11.59
CA PRO A 393 -14.93 -14.71 -12.98
C PRO A 393 -13.66 -15.46 -13.38
N MET A 394 -13.63 -15.93 -14.63
CA MET A 394 -12.38 -16.35 -15.26
C MET A 394 -11.78 -15.18 -16.02
N VAL A 395 -10.46 -15.03 -15.92
CA VAL A 395 -9.72 -14.06 -16.74
C VAL A 395 -9.53 -14.69 -18.11
N GLU A 396 -10.17 -14.14 -19.14
CA GLU A 396 -9.79 -14.47 -20.53
C GLU A 396 -8.38 -13.93 -20.76
N SER A 397 -7.39 -14.83 -20.77
CA SER A 397 -6.10 -14.51 -21.38
C SER A 397 -6.29 -14.62 -22.89
N ALA A 398 -6.29 -13.48 -23.58
CA ALA A 398 -5.89 -13.49 -24.98
C ALA A 398 -4.41 -13.88 -25.00
N ASP A 399 -4.08 -14.92 -25.77
CA ASP A 399 -2.75 -15.55 -25.91
C ASP A 399 -2.36 -16.55 -24.81
N ALA A 400 -2.99 -17.73 -24.85
CA ALA A 400 -2.37 -18.96 -24.38
C ALA A 400 -2.37 -19.99 -25.52
N THR A 401 -1.43 -19.84 -26.46
CA THR A 401 -1.01 -20.96 -27.29
C THR A 401 -0.32 -21.99 -26.39
N GLU A 402 -0.99 -23.14 -26.25
CA GLU A 402 -0.49 -24.45 -25.82
C GLU A 402 0.70 -24.49 -24.85
N VAL A 403 0.40 -24.69 -23.56
CA VAL A 403 1.31 -25.44 -22.68
C VAL A 403 0.71 -26.83 -22.50
N THR A 404 1.20 -27.77 -23.29
CA THR A 404 1.01 -29.21 -23.07
C THR A 404 1.59 -29.63 -21.71
N ARG A 405 0.81 -30.51 -21.06
CA ARG A 405 1.00 -31.23 -19.78
C ARG A 405 2.41 -31.44 -19.27
#